data_AF-S8CHM8-F1
#
_entry.id   AF-S8CHM8-F1
#
_cell.length_a   1.000
_cell.length_b   1.000
_cell.length_c   1.000
_cell.angle_alpha   90.00
_cell.angle_beta   90.00
_cell.angle_gamma   90.00
#
_symmetry.space_group_name_H-M   'P 1'
#
loop_
_entity.id
_entity.type
_entity.pdbx_description
1 polymer ?
#
loop_
_entity_poly.entity_id
_entity_poly.type
_entity_poly.pdbx_seq_one_letter_code
_entity_poly.pdbx_strand_id
1 'polypeptide(L)'
;MDTSNPAVFVNAELLRLHLGRRVRAAIQVIRSDGSGSVIGKSTDEQQLVVKGHPPGPLTTFVEVIGIADGNQSIQAEIWTNFGDDLDMASYNSLCQLANGDYKHLFI
;
A
#
# COMPACT_ATOMS: atom_id res chain seq x y z
N MET A 1 -10.32 8.39 -13.42
CA MET A 1 -10.11 8.10 -11.99
C MET A 1 -11.48 7.87 -11.40
N ASP A 2 -11.77 6.67 -10.89
CA ASP A 2 -13.02 6.41 -10.18
C ASP A 2 -12.87 6.94 -8.76
N THR A 3 -13.58 8.02 -8.45
CA THR A 3 -13.57 8.70 -7.14
C THR A 3 -14.74 8.24 -6.26
N SER A 4 -15.54 7.27 -6.71
CA SER A 4 -16.69 6.77 -5.93
C SER A 4 -16.28 5.82 -4.79
N ASN A 5 -15.13 5.17 -4.92
CA ASN A 5 -14.52 4.34 -3.88
C ASN A 5 -13.01 4.64 -3.73
N PRO A 6 -12.68 5.73 -3.06
CA PRO A 6 -11.32 6.24 -2.92
C PRO A 6 -10.47 5.32 -2.05
N ALA A 7 -9.22 5.11 -2.48
CA ALA A 7 -8.27 4.26 -1.79
C ALA A 7 -7.48 5.07 -0.76
N VAL A 8 -7.72 4.81 0.52
CA VAL A 8 -7.07 5.54 1.62
C VAL A 8 -5.57 5.28 1.63
N PHE A 9 -4.75 6.32 1.70
CA PHE A 9 -3.30 6.19 1.87
C PHE A 9 -2.98 5.59 3.25
N VAL A 10 -2.26 4.47 3.29
CA VAL A 10 -1.91 3.80 4.55
C VAL A 10 -0.48 3.29 4.54
N ASN A 11 0.13 3.28 5.72
CA ASN A 11 1.29 2.44 6.05
C ASN A 11 0.80 1.20 6.84
N ALA A 12 1.71 0.35 7.35
CA ALA A 12 1.29 -0.87 8.04
C ALA A 12 0.63 -0.61 9.40
N GLU A 13 1.03 0.43 10.12
CA GLU A 13 0.36 0.84 11.35
C GLU A 13 -1.10 1.24 11.08
N LEU A 14 -1.32 2.12 10.10
CA LEU A 14 -2.64 2.64 9.76
C LEU A 14 -3.53 1.58 9.12
N LEU A 15 -2.98 0.65 8.33
CA LEU A 15 -3.72 -0.39 7.61
C LEU A 15 -4.74 -1.13 8.51
N ARG A 16 -4.37 -1.48 9.74
CA ARG A 16 -5.23 -2.20 10.70
C ARG A 16 -6.49 -1.42 11.10
N LEU A 17 -6.51 -0.11 10.89
CA LEU A 17 -7.66 0.76 11.14
C LEU A 17 -8.64 0.80 9.94
N HIS A 18 -8.26 0.19 8.81
CA HIS A 18 -9.00 0.23 7.55
C HIS A 18 -9.44 -1.16 7.06
N LEU A 19 -9.57 -2.15 7.94
CA LEU A 19 -10.02 -3.50 7.57
C LEU A 19 -11.34 -3.46 6.77
N GLY A 20 -11.38 -4.22 5.69
CA GLY A 20 -12.51 -4.30 4.75
C GLY A 20 -12.65 -3.07 3.84
N ARG A 21 -11.77 -2.07 3.94
CA ARG A 21 -11.80 -0.87 3.10
C ARG A 21 -10.75 -0.95 2.00
N ARG A 22 -11.00 -0.18 0.95
CA ARG A 22 -10.04 0.04 -0.13
C ARG A 22 -8.94 0.98 0.35
N VAL A 23 -7.70 0.53 0.20
CA VAL A 23 -6.49 1.19 0.68
C VAL A 23 -5.46 1.28 -0.43
N ARG A 24 -4.50 2.18 -0.26
CA ARG A 24 -3.35 2.40 -1.11
C ARG A 24 -2.10 2.46 -0.24
N ALA A 25 -1.10 1.65 -0.56
CA ALA A 25 0.15 1.60 0.17
C ALA A 25 1.34 1.52 -0.78
N ALA A 26 2.39 2.28 -0.48
CA ALA A 26 3.70 2.07 -1.08
C ALA A 26 4.49 1.05 -0.24
N ILE A 27 5.13 0.10 -0.92
CA ILE A 27 5.99 -0.90 -0.29
C ILE A 27 7.34 -0.98 -1.01
N GLN A 28 8.39 -1.27 -0.25
CA GLN A 28 9.63 -1.81 -0.77
C GLN A 28 9.49 -3.34 -0.90
N VAL A 29 9.72 -3.90 -2.07
CA VAL A 29 9.61 -5.34 -2.30
C VAL A 29 10.78 -6.06 -1.62
N ILE A 30 10.49 -6.97 -0.68
CA ILE A 30 11.50 -7.83 -0.03
C ILE A 30 11.56 -9.19 -0.73
N ARG A 31 10.40 -9.77 -1.02
CA ARG A 31 10.28 -11.08 -1.66
C ARG A 31 9.02 -11.14 -2.51
N SER A 32 9.14 -11.67 -3.72
CA SER A 32 8.00 -12.07 -4.54
C SER A 32 8.16 -13.56 -4.83
N ASP A 33 7.19 -14.37 -4.39
CA ASP A 33 7.27 -15.83 -4.54
C ASP A 33 6.74 -16.33 -5.89
N GLY A 34 6.27 -15.43 -6.77
CA GLY A 34 5.70 -15.76 -8.07
C GLY A 34 4.39 -16.57 -8.01
N SER A 35 3.91 -16.92 -6.81
CA SER A 35 2.81 -17.83 -6.54
C SER A 35 1.53 -17.15 -6.03
N GLY A 36 1.55 -15.81 -5.96
CA GLY A 36 0.37 -15.01 -5.63
C GLY A 36 0.51 -14.19 -4.34
N SER A 37 1.73 -14.02 -3.81
CA SER A 37 1.98 -13.06 -2.73
C SER A 37 3.34 -12.35 -2.84
N VAL A 38 3.36 -11.11 -2.35
CA VAL A 38 4.53 -10.27 -2.25
C VAL A 38 4.68 -9.85 -0.80
N ILE A 39 5.86 -10.11 -0.24
CA ILE A 39 6.25 -9.58 1.06
C ILE A 39 6.98 -8.27 0.81
N GLY A 40 6.44 -7.20 1.39
CA GLY A 40 7.01 -5.86 1.29
C GLY A 40 7.26 -5.23 2.65
N LYS A 41 8.10 -4.20 2.65
CA LYS A 41 8.29 -3.29 3.76
C LYS A 41 7.48 -2.03 3.52
N SER A 42 6.64 -1.64 4.45
CA SER A 42 5.87 -0.41 4.38
C SER A 42 6.73 0.81 4.72
N THR A 43 6.15 2.01 4.57
CA THR A 43 6.80 3.30 4.77
C THR A 43 7.12 3.61 6.24
N ASP A 44 6.57 2.83 7.17
CA ASP A 44 6.87 2.82 8.61
C ASP A 44 7.76 1.64 9.01
N GLU A 45 8.47 1.06 8.03
CA GLU A 45 9.45 -0.02 8.17
C GLU A 45 8.88 -1.39 8.59
N GLN A 46 7.57 -1.48 8.86
CA GLN A 46 6.89 -2.72 9.20
C GLN A 46 6.62 -3.58 7.95
N GLN A 47 6.50 -4.88 8.14
CA GLN A 47 6.24 -5.82 7.05
C GLN A 47 4.76 -5.85 6.66
N LEU A 48 4.50 -5.99 5.37
CA LEU A 48 3.19 -6.23 4.77
C LEU A 48 3.21 -7.44 3.86
N VAL A 49 2.08 -8.15 3.82
CA VAL A 49 1.81 -9.23 2.87
C VAL A 49 0.78 -8.76 1.86
N VAL A 50 1.21 -8.55 0.63
CA VAL A 50 0.33 -8.19 -0.47
C VAL A 50 -0.03 -9.44 -1.27
N LYS A 51 -1.29 -9.83 -1.21
CA LYS A 51 -1.83 -10.99 -1.91
C LYS A 51 -2.32 -10.59 -3.29
N GLY A 52 -2.15 -11.46 -4.27
CA GLY A 52 -2.56 -11.23 -5.65
C GLY A 52 -1.43 -11.48 -6.64
N HIS A 53 -1.74 -11.33 -7.93
CA HIS A 53 -0.81 -11.60 -9.01
C HIS A 53 -0.30 -10.29 -9.60
N PRO A 54 0.96 -9.89 -9.33
CA PRO A 54 1.54 -8.72 -9.98
C PRO A 54 1.66 -8.95 -11.50
N PRO A 55 1.39 -7.93 -12.35
CA PRO A 55 1.31 -8.09 -13.80
C PRO A 55 2.67 -8.27 -14.51
N GLY A 56 3.79 -8.14 -13.79
CA GLY A 56 5.13 -8.20 -14.36
C GLY A 56 6.22 -8.20 -13.28
N PRO A 57 7.51 -8.11 -13.67
CA PRO A 57 8.58 -7.93 -12.71
C PRO A 57 8.34 -6.65 -11.91
N LEU A 58 8.48 -6.76 -10.59
CA LEU A 58 8.34 -5.65 -9.68
C LEU A 58 9.65 -4.87 -9.60
N THR A 59 9.55 -3.55 -9.52
CA THR A 59 10.67 -2.67 -9.16
C THR A 59 10.92 -2.73 -7.65
N THR A 60 11.96 -2.05 -7.16
CA THR A 60 12.24 -2.00 -5.72
C THR A 60 11.05 -1.45 -4.93
N PHE A 61 10.39 -0.41 -5.45
CA PHE A 61 9.21 0.18 -4.83
C PHE A 61 7.97 0.03 -5.70
N VAL A 62 6.85 -0.29 -5.07
CA VAL A 62 5.58 -0.54 -5.73
C VAL A 62 4.46 0.08 -4.92
N GLU A 63 3.56 0.78 -5.59
CA GLU A 63 2.26 1.15 -5.03
C GLU A 63 1.24 0.05 -5.32
N VAL A 64 0.50 -0.31 -4.27
CA VAL A 64 -0.55 -1.29 -4.30
C VAL A 64 -1.85 -0.64 -3.89
N ILE A 65 -2.90 -0.84 -4.67
CA ILE A 65 -4.27 -0.50 -4.29
C ILE A 65 -5.06 -1.81 -4.16
N GLY A 66 -5.81 -1.94 -3.08
CA GLY A 66 -6.58 -3.16 -2.82
C GLY A 66 -7.40 -3.08 -1.54
N ILE A 67 -7.91 -4.22 -1.08
CA ILE A 67 -8.69 -4.31 0.16
C ILE A 67 -7.79 -4.71 1.31
N ALA A 68 -7.84 -3.98 2.43
CA ALA A 68 -7.19 -4.40 3.67
C ALA A 68 -7.93 -5.62 4.24
N ASP A 69 -7.35 -6.81 4.10
CA ASP A 69 -7.99 -8.07 4.48
C ASP A 69 -7.41 -8.68 5.78
N GLY A 70 -6.48 -7.97 6.42
CA GLY A 70 -5.88 -8.31 7.71
C GLY A 70 -5.00 -7.18 8.23
N ASN A 71 -4.48 -7.33 9.46
CA ASN A 71 -3.71 -6.26 10.14
C ASN A 71 -2.43 -5.85 9.40
N GLN A 72 -1.88 -6.74 8.58
CA GLN A 72 -0.67 -6.54 7.79
C GLN A 72 -0.83 -7.11 6.38
N SER A 73 -2.06 -7.22 5.89
CA SER A 73 -2.31 -7.80 4.57
C SER A 73 -3.28 -7.02 3.72
N ILE A 74 -2.96 -6.98 2.42
CA ILE A 74 -3.75 -6.31 1.38
C ILE A 74 -4.04 -7.32 0.29
N GLN A 75 -5.31 -7.49 -0.08
CA GLN A 75 -5.72 -8.18 -1.29
C GLN A 75 -5.66 -7.18 -2.45
N ALA A 76 -4.62 -7.27 -3.27
CA ALA A 76 -4.33 -6.30 -4.32
C ALA A 76 -5.29 -6.39 -5.51
N GLU A 77 -5.71 -5.22 -5.98
CA GLU A 77 -6.47 -5.01 -7.22
C GLU A 77 -5.59 -4.39 -8.31
N ILE A 78 -4.72 -3.45 -7.92
CA ILE A 78 -3.86 -2.67 -8.82
C ILE A 78 -2.44 -2.66 -8.26
N TRP A 79 -1.47 -2.84 -9.16
CA TRP A 79 -0.04 -2.75 -8.89
C TRP A 79 0.56 -1.67 -9.79
N THR A 80 1.36 -0.77 -9.24
CA THR A 80 2.07 0.27 -10.00
C THR A 80 3.53 0.33 -9.57
N ASN A 81 4.44 0.04 -10.49
CA ASN A 81 5.87 0.14 -10.24
C ASN A 81 6.27 1.63 -10.08
N PHE A 82 6.92 1.96 -8.97
CA PHE A 82 7.44 3.31 -8.68
C PHE A 82 8.94 3.43 -8.94
N GLY A 83 9.60 2.36 -9.43
CA GLY A 83 11.03 2.37 -9.68
C GLY A 83 11.83 2.13 -8.41
N ASP A 84 13.05 2.66 -8.38
CA ASP A 84 14.07 2.30 -7.38
C ASP A 84 14.50 3.47 -6.48
N ASP A 85 13.96 4.67 -6.69
CA ASP A 85 14.38 5.92 -6.01
C ASP A 85 13.23 6.61 -5.26
N LEU A 86 12.25 5.85 -4.76
CA LEU A 86 11.12 6.42 -4.02
C LEU A 86 11.52 6.87 -2.61
N ASP A 87 11.23 8.12 -2.24
CA ASP A 87 11.35 8.60 -0.86
C ASP A 87 10.19 8.11 0.02
N MET A 88 10.43 7.01 0.72
CA MET A 88 9.47 6.39 1.64
C MET A 88 9.11 7.28 2.84
N ALA A 89 9.99 8.19 3.28
CA ALA A 89 9.69 9.09 4.40
C ALA A 89 8.67 10.15 4.01
N SER A 90 8.81 10.71 2.80
CA SER A 90 7.81 11.61 2.23
C SER A 90 6.46 10.92 2.03
N TYR A 91 6.45 9.68 1.52
CA TYR A 91 5.21 8.91 1.38
C TYR A 91 4.58 8.57 2.75
N ASN A 92 5.39 8.23 3.77
CA ASN A 92 4.88 8.02 5.13
C ASN A 92 4.17 9.27 5.67
N SER A 93 4.77 10.45 5.44
CA SER A 93 4.18 11.73 5.85
C SER A 93 2.82 11.97 5.18
N LEU A 94 2.68 11.56 3.91
CA LEU A 94 1.38 11.57 3.21
C LEU A 94 0.36 10.64 3.86
N CYS A 95 0.75 9.43 4.26
CA CYS A 95 -0.13 8.51 4.98
C CYS A 95 -0.63 9.14 6.30
N GLN A 96 0.24 9.79 7.06
CA GLN A 96 -0.13 10.46 8.31
C GLN A 96 -1.05 11.66 8.05
N LEU A 97 -0.73 12.49 7.04
CA LEU A 97 -1.55 13.65 6.66
C LEU A 97 -2.97 13.23 6.25
N ALA A 98 -3.08 12.15 5.46
CA ALA A 98 -4.34 11.64 4.96
C ALA A 98 -5.23 10.97 6.02
N ASN A 99 -4.66 10.60 7.18
CA ASN A 99 -5.40 9.95 8.27
C ASN A 99 -5.50 10.80 9.54
N GLY A 100 -4.80 11.94 9.58
CA GLY A 100 -4.84 12.90 10.68
C GLY A 100 -5.89 13.99 10.49
N ASP A 101 -5.53 15.21 10.90
CA ASP A 101 -6.43 16.36 10.92
C ASP A 101 -6.96 16.76 9.54
N TYR A 102 -6.18 16.47 8.50
CA TYR A 102 -6.49 16.81 7.11
C TYR A 102 -7.21 15.71 6.33
N LYS A 103 -7.63 14.61 6.98
CA LYS A 103 -8.33 13.49 6.32
C LYS A 103 -9.55 13.89 5.47
N HIS A 104 -10.19 15.00 5.82
CA HIS A 104 -11.35 15.54 5.09
C HIS A 104 -11.01 16.07 3.68
N LEU A 105 -9.72 16.29 3.38
CA LEU A 105 -9.21 16.67 2.06
C LEU A 105 -8.91 15.45 1.17
N PHE A 106 -8.85 14.26 1.77
CA PHE A 106 -8.58 13.00 1.10
C PHE A 106 -9.89 12.24 0.99
N ILE A 107 -10.72 12.69 0.04
CA ILE A 107 -12.03 12.11 -0.25
C ILE A 107 -11.85 10.81 -0.99
#